data_AF-A0A959IX89-F1
#
_entry.id   AF-A0A959IX89-F1
#
_cell.length_a   1.000
_cell.length_b   1.000
_cell.length_c   1.000
_cell.angle_alpha   90.00
_cell.angle_beta   90.00
_cell.angle_gamma   90.00
#
_symmetry.space_group_name_H-M   'P 1'
#
loop_
_entity.id
_entity.type
_entity.pdbx_description
1 polymer ?
#
loop_
_entity_poly.entity_id
_entity_poly.type
_entity_poly.pdbx_seq_one_letter_code
_entity_poly.pdbx_strand_id
1 'polypeptide(L)'
;MKSRHLSLLLIAFLCIPSLQAHQIAPDWEELLRTKLNSALGSKAFSIEVLQVNTDKKELTGVGTFFKKSGITFTAAYEGDAQIGSFEAVLPENAKMSVSDGELKALAGQPLQNMLPDALSKSVYLERLQLQFSKSNKNLQQVDLYFNALKNWELLSTANLELEQVKVHIQVDQPGDKQKRSVHGTLLGMTQIAGKTLDLSAALTDRKESLQLTGATEQLAFSGSLESLLGKKWDKGLDIPMPVLDLQLSTAEITVAPYQDWMTLAANSNWGVVDLWLQKADKKDSEYVITISPPAGFRLSTIHKKLKALDGIDLGQQKIVISSADKDKKESSKIPSLSDAAAAVKKGCSLMANLDLTKLKIDHLIGLKNLIVSSPLGA
;
A
#
# COMPACT_ATOMS: atom_id res chain seq x y z
N MET A 1 68.77 25.85 -86.58
CA MET A 1 69.82 25.91 -85.54
C MET A 1 69.14 26.00 -84.17
N LYS A 2 69.50 25.07 -83.26
CA LYS A 2 69.54 25.12 -81.77
C LYS A 2 68.61 26.15 -81.06
N SER A 3 67.89 25.89 -79.96
CA SER A 3 67.85 24.81 -78.97
C SER A 3 66.94 25.28 -77.81
N ARG A 4 66.05 24.39 -77.33
CA ARG A 4 65.61 24.14 -75.93
C ARG A 4 65.05 25.29 -75.05
N HIS A 5 63.86 25.09 -74.47
CA HIS A 5 63.65 24.52 -73.12
C HIS A 5 62.14 24.38 -72.83
N LEU A 6 61.67 23.14 -72.57
CA LEU A 6 61.27 22.62 -71.25
C LEU A 6 59.87 23.10 -70.80
N SER A 7 58.84 22.29 -71.04
CA SER A 7 57.50 22.49 -70.48
C SER A 7 57.15 21.32 -69.57
N LEU A 8 56.85 21.67 -68.32
CA LEU A 8 56.45 20.79 -67.22
C LEU A 8 55.13 20.07 -67.51
N LEU A 9 55.08 18.80 -67.10
CA LEU A 9 53.86 18.01 -66.87
C LEU A 9 52.98 18.69 -65.81
N LEU A 10 51.69 18.86 -66.10
CA LEU A 10 50.64 19.14 -65.10
C LEU A 10 49.73 17.91 -65.00
N ILE A 11 49.70 17.30 -63.82
CA ILE A 11 48.84 16.16 -63.47
C ILE A 11 47.43 16.70 -63.17
N ALA A 12 46.43 16.30 -63.94
CA ALA A 12 45.03 16.56 -63.66
C ALA A 12 44.52 15.55 -62.61
N PHE A 13 44.27 16.03 -61.39
CA PHE A 13 43.56 15.30 -60.35
C PHE A 13 42.05 15.34 -60.64
N LEU A 14 41.46 14.18 -60.91
CA LEU A 14 40.01 13.97 -60.99
C LEU A 14 39.38 14.21 -59.61
N CYS A 15 38.62 15.30 -59.46
CA CYS A 15 37.69 15.48 -58.35
C CYS A 15 36.42 14.66 -58.64
N ILE A 16 36.24 13.55 -57.92
CA ILE A 16 34.96 12.87 -57.78
C ILE A 16 34.21 13.59 -56.64
N PRO A 17 33.05 14.22 -56.87
CA PRO A 17 32.26 14.77 -55.78
C PRO A 17 31.68 13.61 -54.95
N SER A 18 31.99 13.60 -53.66
CA SER A 18 31.37 12.75 -52.66
C SER A 18 29.88 13.06 -52.58
N LEU A 19 29.04 12.11 -53.01
CA LEU A 19 27.62 12.11 -52.66
C LEU A 19 27.51 12.02 -51.13
N GLN A 20 27.23 13.14 -50.47
CA GLN A 20 26.68 13.13 -49.12
C GLN A 20 25.26 12.56 -49.21
N ALA A 21 25.09 11.31 -48.77
CA ALA A 21 23.78 10.74 -48.52
C ALA A 21 23.07 11.60 -47.47
N HIS A 22 22.06 12.38 -47.89
CA HIS A 22 21.11 12.97 -46.96
C HIS A 22 20.41 11.81 -46.25
N GLN A 23 20.72 11.60 -44.97
CA GLN A 23 19.89 10.75 -44.11
C GLN A 23 18.51 11.41 -44.02
N ILE A 24 17.52 10.78 -44.64
CA ILE A 24 16.12 11.18 -44.53
C ILE A 24 15.75 11.02 -43.05
N ALA A 25 15.36 12.11 -42.40
CA ALA A 25 14.91 12.07 -41.02
C ALA A 25 13.76 11.04 -40.89
N PRO A 26 13.74 10.21 -39.83
CA PRO A 26 12.69 9.23 -39.65
C PRO A 26 11.31 9.91 -39.62
N ASP A 27 10.32 9.30 -40.26
CA ASP A 27 8.92 9.64 -40.04
C ASP A 27 8.51 9.17 -38.64
N TRP A 28 8.76 10.04 -37.65
CA TRP A 28 8.49 9.76 -36.24
C TRP A 28 7.01 9.52 -35.97
N GLU A 29 6.11 10.12 -36.76
CA GLU A 29 4.67 9.94 -36.61
C GLU A 29 4.27 8.51 -36.98
N GLU A 30 4.62 8.07 -38.20
CA GLU A 30 4.34 6.70 -38.66
C GLU A 30 5.01 5.68 -37.75
N LEU A 31 6.25 5.95 -37.34
CA LEU A 31 7.00 5.04 -36.48
C LEU A 31 6.33 4.84 -35.12
N LEU A 32 5.98 5.93 -34.44
CA LEU A 32 5.32 5.88 -33.14
C LEU A 32 3.93 5.22 -33.28
N ARG A 33 3.18 5.59 -34.32
CA ARG A 33 1.86 5.02 -34.61
C ARG A 33 1.91 3.52 -34.84
N THR A 34 2.79 3.05 -35.73
CA THR A 34 2.95 1.63 -36.04
C THR A 34 3.44 0.86 -34.81
N LYS A 35 4.38 1.43 -34.05
CA LYS A 35 4.91 0.82 -32.83
C LYS A 35 3.82 0.59 -31.78
N LEU A 36 3.07 1.62 -31.45
CA LEU A 36 2.04 1.56 -30.41
C LEU A 36 0.85 0.70 -30.83
N ASN A 37 0.39 0.79 -32.08
CA ASN A 37 -0.70 -0.05 -32.57
C ASN A 37 -0.30 -1.53 -32.67
N SER A 38 0.97 -1.84 -32.94
CA SER A 38 1.47 -3.22 -32.86
C SER A 38 1.48 -3.73 -31.42
N ALA A 39 1.86 -2.89 -30.46
CA ALA A 39 1.98 -3.27 -29.06
C ALA A 39 0.64 -3.35 -28.30
N LEU A 40 -0.31 -2.47 -28.62
CA LEU A 40 -1.57 -2.28 -27.88
C LEU A 40 -2.80 -2.83 -28.61
N GLY A 41 -2.65 -3.17 -29.90
CA GLY A 41 -3.74 -3.57 -30.78
C GLY A 41 -4.04 -2.54 -31.86
N SER A 42 -4.61 -3.02 -32.97
CA SER A 42 -4.89 -2.18 -34.14
C SER A 42 -5.80 -1.00 -33.79
N LYS A 43 -5.40 0.21 -34.21
CA LYS A 43 -6.12 1.47 -33.99
C LYS A 43 -6.28 1.86 -32.51
N ALA A 44 -5.45 1.31 -31.63
CA ALA A 44 -5.37 1.73 -30.23
C ALA A 44 -4.84 3.17 -30.08
N PHE A 45 -4.02 3.64 -31.03
CA PHE A 45 -3.37 4.95 -30.94
C PHE A 45 -3.38 5.71 -32.28
N SER A 46 -3.68 7.00 -32.21
CA SER A 46 -3.48 7.96 -33.29
C SER A 46 -2.96 9.29 -32.76
N ILE A 47 -2.22 10.00 -33.60
CA ILE A 47 -1.58 11.28 -33.27
C ILE A 47 -2.46 12.40 -33.81
N GLU A 48 -2.72 13.41 -32.99
CA GLU A 48 -3.39 14.66 -33.38
C GLU A 48 -2.35 15.76 -33.56
N VAL A 49 -1.42 15.87 -32.62
CA VAL A 49 -0.30 16.82 -32.63
C VAL A 49 0.96 16.09 -32.19
N LEU A 50 2.07 16.31 -32.90
CA LEU A 50 3.38 15.77 -32.57
C LEU A 50 4.44 16.88 -32.57
N GLN A 51 5.28 16.85 -31.55
CA GLN A 51 6.49 17.66 -31.44
C GLN A 51 7.67 16.72 -31.24
N VAL A 52 8.75 16.97 -31.98
CA VAL A 52 9.99 16.19 -31.93
C VAL A 52 11.06 17.05 -31.27
N ASN A 53 11.57 16.60 -30.12
CA ASN A 53 12.70 17.21 -29.45
C ASN A 53 13.94 16.34 -29.65
N THR A 54 14.78 16.74 -30.60
CA THR A 54 15.99 15.98 -30.97
C THR A 54 17.06 16.01 -29.90
N ASP A 55 17.16 17.11 -29.15
CA ASP A 55 18.20 17.32 -28.14
C ASP A 55 17.97 16.43 -26.92
N LYS A 56 16.70 16.26 -26.52
CA LYS A 56 16.28 15.39 -25.41
C LYS A 56 16.01 13.95 -25.84
N LYS A 57 15.97 13.70 -27.16
CA LYS A 57 15.51 12.44 -27.75
C LYS A 57 14.09 12.05 -27.30
N GLU A 58 13.17 13.00 -27.40
CA GLU A 58 11.79 12.87 -26.95
C GLU A 58 10.79 13.26 -28.04
N LEU A 59 9.66 12.58 -28.06
CA LEU A 59 8.47 12.92 -28.83
C LEU A 59 7.39 13.32 -27.83
N THR A 60 6.79 14.49 -27.98
CA THR A 60 5.65 14.91 -27.15
C THR A 60 4.48 15.23 -28.03
N GLY A 61 3.26 15.12 -27.50
CA GLY A 61 2.10 15.41 -28.32
C GLY A 61 0.77 15.19 -27.65
N VAL A 62 -0.26 15.32 -28.47
CA VAL A 62 -1.65 15.02 -28.13
C VAL A 62 -2.15 14.00 -29.14
N GLY A 63 -2.92 13.04 -28.67
CA GLY A 63 -3.49 12.02 -29.53
C GLY A 63 -4.75 11.40 -28.94
N THR A 64 -5.17 10.35 -29.63
CA THR A 64 -6.26 9.50 -29.20
C THR A 64 -5.68 8.15 -28.75
N PHE A 65 -6.15 7.64 -27.63
CA PHE A 65 -5.78 6.34 -27.07
C PHE A 65 -7.04 5.55 -26.74
N PHE A 66 -7.17 4.31 -27.23
CA PHE A 66 -8.37 3.48 -27.11
C PHE A 66 -9.67 4.27 -27.38
N LYS A 67 -9.66 5.08 -28.45
CA LYS A 67 -10.77 5.96 -28.90
C LYS A 67 -11.13 7.11 -27.94
N LYS A 68 -10.27 7.42 -26.96
CA LYS A 68 -10.36 8.60 -26.10
C LYS A 68 -9.39 9.68 -26.61
N SER A 69 -9.90 10.87 -26.93
CA SER A 69 -9.12 11.97 -27.51
C SER A 69 -8.55 12.91 -26.44
N GLY A 70 -7.62 13.78 -26.85
CA GLY A 70 -7.05 14.80 -25.97
C GLY A 70 -6.04 14.26 -24.96
N ILE A 71 -5.47 13.09 -25.24
CA ILE A 71 -4.49 12.44 -24.36
C ILE A 71 -3.11 12.99 -24.66
N THR A 72 -2.49 13.59 -23.66
CA THR A 72 -1.10 14.05 -23.76
C THR A 72 -0.17 12.86 -23.64
N PHE A 73 0.87 12.81 -24.47
CA PHE A 73 1.87 11.76 -24.40
C PHE A 73 3.30 12.28 -24.51
N THR A 74 4.22 11.48 -23.98
CA THR A 74 5.67 11.63 -24.13
C THR A 74 6.26 10.26 -24.49
N ALA A 75 7.15 10.21 -25.47
CA ALA A 75 7.87 8.99 -25.84
C ALA A 75 9.38 9.28 -25.92
N ALA A 76 10.19 8.46 -25.26
CA ALA A 76 11.64 8.57 -25.36
C ALA A 76 12.19 7.60 -26.41
N TYR A 77 13.20 8.04 -27.17
CA TYR A 77 13.86 7.20 -28.18
C TYR A 77 15.37 7.16 -27.96
N GLU A 78 16.00 6.00 -28.23
CA GLU A 78 17.42 5.80 -27.91
C GLU A 78 18.36 5.97 -29.13
N GLY A 79 17.82 5.85 -30.34
CA GLY A 79 18.53 6.03 -31.62
C GLY A 79 17.55 6.19 -32.78
N ASP A 80 18.05 6.12 -34.02
CA ASP A 80 17.22 6.23 -35.21
C ASP A 80 16.14 5.16 -35.18
N ALA A 81 14.88 5.60 -35.16
CA ALA A 81 13.73 4.74 -35.30
C ALA A 81 13.51 3.70 -34.16
N GLN A 82 13.87 4.00 -32.91
CA GLN A 82 13.58 3.11 -31.77
C GLN A 82 12.97 3.83 -30.56
N ILE A 83 11.68 3.59 -30.33
CA ILE A 83 10.98 3.99 -29.10
C ILE A 83 11.36 3.04 -27.96
N GLY A 84 11.92 3.59 -26.88
CA GLY A 84 12.29 2.87 -25.67
C GLY A 84 11.18 2.89 -24.61
N SER A 85 10.53 4.05 -24.45
CA SER A 85 9.41 4.21 -23.52
C SER A 85 8.33 5.12 -24.08
N PHE A 86 7.13 4.97 -23.55
CA PHE A 86 5.98 5.81 -23.85
C PHE A 86 5.17 6.03 -22.58
N GLU A 87 4.72 7.26 -22.36
CA GLU A 87 3.81 7.64 -21.29
C GLU A 87 2.63 8.40 -21.90
N ALA A 88 1.41 8.05 -21.47
CA ALA A 88 0.18 8.76 -21.78
C ALA A 88 -0.51 9.18 -20.48
N VAL A 89 -0.96 10.43 -20.42
CA VAL A 89 -1.73 11.00 -19.32
C VAL A 89 -3.13 11.32 -19.83
N LEU A 90 -4.13 10.71 -19.19
CA LEU A 90 -5.52 10.83 -19.57
C LEU A 90 -6.17 11.99 -18.82
N PRO A 91 -6.75 12.99 -19.51
CA PRO A 91 -7.48 14.06 -18.85
C PRO A 91 -8.79 13.55 -18.24
N GLU A 92 -9.39 14.34 -17.35
CA GLU A 92 -10.61 13.96 -16.61
C GLU A 92 -11.82 13.61 -17.49
N ASN A 93 -11.89 14.16 -18.71
CA ASN A 93 -12.94 13.87 -19.68
C ASN A 93 -12.67 12.59 -20.52
N ALA A 94 -11.46 12.03 -20.44
CA ALA A 94 -11.03 10.85 -21.18
C ALA A 94 -10.97 9.58 -20.30
N LYS A 95 -11.71 9.54 -19.18
CA LYS A 95 -11.71 8.43 -18.23
C LYS A 95 -11.93 7.08 -18.92
N MET A 96 -11.02 6.15 -18.62
CA MET A 96 -11.13 4.74 -18.95
C MET A 96 -11.37 3.92 -17.67
N SER A 97 -12.26 2.96 -17.74
CA SER A 97 -12.57 2.07 -16.62
C SER A 97 -11.61 0.88 -16.60
N VAL A 98 -11.32 0.36 -15.42
CA VAL A 98 -10.61 -0.92 -15.22
C VAL A 98 -11.31 -2.13 -15.87
N SER A 99 -12.59 -1.98 -16.22
CA SER A 99 -13.38 -2.99 -16.92
C SER A 99 -13.25 -2.94 -18.44
N ASP A 100 -12.57 -1.92 -18.99
CA ASP A 100 -12.42 -1.75 -20.44
C ASP A 100 -11.68 -2.94 -21.06
N GLY A 101 -12.22 -3.46 -22.16
CA GLY A 101 -11.75 -4.69 -22.79
C GLY A 101 -10.32 -4.59 -23.32
N GLU A 102 -9.89 -3.38 -23.67
CA GLU A 102 -8.55 -3.03 -24.09
C GLU A 102 -7.52 -3.26 -22.96
N LEU A 103 -7.84 -2.88 -21.72
CA LEU A 103 -6.97 -3.13 -20.57
C LEU A 103 -6.90 -4.62 -20.22
N LYS A 104 -8.01 -5.35 -20.37
CA LYS A 104 -8.03 -6.81 -20.23
C LYS A 104 -7.12 -7.49 -21.25
N ALA A 105 -7.05 -7.00 -22.49
CA ALA A 105 -6.19 -7.57 -23.51
C ALA A 105 -4.69 -7.46 -23.14
N LEU A 106 -4.29 -6.30 -22.60
CA LEU A 106 -2.93 -6.05 -22.10
C LEU A 106 -2.60 -6.98 -20.92
N ALA A 107 -3.45 -7.01 -19.90
CA ALA A 107 -3.22 -7.78 -18.68
C ALA A 107 -3.42 -9.29 -18.85
N GLY A 108 -4.22 -9.73 -19.83
CA GLY A 108 -4.57 -11.14 -20.03
C GLY A 108 -5.66 -11.66 -19.10
N GLN A 109 -6.11 -10.82 -18.17
CA GLN A 109 -7.15 -11.11 -17.22
C GLN A 109 -7.96 -9.84 -16.91
N PRO A 110 -9.21 -9.96 -16.41
CA PRO A 110 -9.99 -8.79 -16.00
C PRO A 110 -9.37 -8.10 -14.79
N LEU A 111 -8.90 -6.85 -14.95
CA LEU A 111 -8.25 -6.09 -13.87
C LEU A 111 -9.20 -5.76 -12.71
N GLN A 112 -10.49 -5.62 -12.99
CA GLN A 112 -11.55 -5.45 -11.99
C GLN A 112 -11.58 -6.57 -10.93
N ASN A 113 -11.04 -7.76 -11.25
CA ASN A 113 -10.98 -8.89 -10.32
C ASN A 113 -9.83 -8.75 -9.30
N MET A 114 -8.88 -7.86 -9.53
CA MET A 114 -7.81 -7.56 -8.56
C MET A 114 -8.21 -6.44 -7.58
N LEU A 115 -9.22 -5.66 -7.94
CA LEU A 115 -9.61 -4.47 -7.20
C LEU A 115 -10.70 -4.75 -6.18
N PRO A 116 -10.72 -4.05 -5.05
CA PRO A 116 -11.85 -4.11 -4.13
C PRO A 116 -13.18 -3.79 -4.83
N ASP A 117 -14.26 -4.48 -4.48
CA ASP A 117 -15.56 -4.26 -5.12
C ASP A 117 -16.05 -2.82 -4.95
N ALA A 118 -15.78 -2.22 -3.78
CA ALA A 118 -16.04 -0.81 -3.48
C ALA A 118 -15.34 0.17 -4.44
N LEU A 119 -14.20 -0.23 -5.01
CA LEU A 119 -13.38 0.61 -5.90
C LEU A 119 -13.56 0.27 -7.39
N SER A 120 -13.96 -0.96 -7.70
CA SER A 120 -14.00 -1.51 -9.07
C SER A 120 -14.76 -0.66 -10.09
N LYS A 121 -15.72 0.16 -9.65
CA LYS A 121 -16.54 1.05 -10.49
C LYS A 121 -16.21 2.54 -10.33
N SER A 122 -15.35 2.90 -9.38
CA SER A 122 -15.04 4.28 -9.02
C SER A 122 -13.61 4.69 -9.35
N VAL A 123 -12.80 3.77 -9.87
CA VAL A 123 -11.43 4.06 -10.36
C VAL A 123 -11.39 4.27 -11.86
N TYR A 124 -10.52 5.17 -12.30
CA TYR A 124 -10.27 5.46 -13.70
C TYR A 124 -8.79 5.56 -13.99
N LEU A 125 -8.37 5.19 -15.20
CA LEU A 125 -6.98 5.30 -15.64
C LEU A 125 -6.61 6.78 -15.77
N GLU A 126 -5.59 7.19 -15.02
CA GLU A 126 -5.00 8.54 -15.05
C GLU A 126 -3.75 8.55 -15.94
N ARG A 127 -2.95 7.49 -15.86
CA ARG A 127 -1.69 7.39 -16.60
C ARG A 127 -1.40 5.97 -17.02
N LEU A 128 -0.82 5.84 -18.20
CA LEU A 128 -0.30 4.58 -18.75
C LEU A 128 1.15 4.78 -19.16
N GLN A 129 2.03 3.87 -18.76
CA GLN A 129 3.42 3.83 -19.22
C GLN A 129 3.72 2.48 -19.89
N LEU A 130 4.54 2.52 -20.92
CA LEU A 130 5.00 1.37 -21.69
C LEU A 130 6.51 1.37 -21.73
N GLN A 131 7.11 0.22 -21.48
CA GLN A 131 8.56 0.02 -21.63
C GLN A 131 8.82 -1.06 -22.67
N PHE A 132 9.68 -0.74 -23.64
CA PHE A 132 10.06 -1.64 -24.71
C PHE A 132 11.47 -2.17 -24.51
N SER A 133 11.68 -3.44 -24.87
CA SER A 133 13.00 -4.07 -24.81
C SER A 133 13.98 -3.37 -25.74
N LYS A 134 15.20 -3.13 -25.27
CA LYS A 134 16.30 -2.69 -26.12
C LYS A 134 16.72 -3.75 -27.14
N SER A 135 16.62 -5.04 -26.79
CA SER A 135 17.17 -6.15 -27.58
C SER A 135 16.20 -6.67 -28.64
N ASN A 136 14.96 -7.00 -28.25
CA ASN A 136 13.98 -7.60 -29.16
C ASN A 136 12.86 -6.64 -29.58
N LYS A 137 12.90 -5.38 -29.10
CA LYS A 137 11.90 -4.34 -29.38
C LYS A 137 10.47 -4.72 -28.96
N ASN A 138 10.23 -5.80 -28.24
CA ASN A 138 8.89 -6.15 -27.77
C ASN A 138 8.51 -5.32 -26.54
N LEU A 139 7.21 -5.19 -26.29
CA LEU A 139 6.68 -4.58 -25.07
C LEU A 139 7.05 -5.45 -23.87
N GLN A 140 7.85 -4.90 -22.96
CA GLN A 140 8.34 -5.60 -21.77
C GLN A 140 7.49 -5.33 -20.54
N GLN A 141 6.97 -4.11 -20.40
CA GLN A 141 6.19 -3.73 -19.21
C GLN A 141 5.10 -2.72 -19.60
N VAL A 142 3.97 -2.83 -18.92
CA VAL A 142 2.88 -1.84 -18.93
C VAL A 142 2.59 -1.45 -17.49
N ASP A 143 2.64 -0.16 -17.19
CA ASP A 143 2.21 0.38 -15.91
C ASP A 143 0.92 1.17 -16.10
N LEU A 144 -0.10 0.81 -15.32
CA LEU A 144 -1.41 1.43 -15.32
C LEU A 144 -1.64 2.09 -13.97
N TYR A 145 -1.81 3.41 -13.96
CA TYR A 145 -2.07 4.18 -12.75
C TYR A 145 -3.51 4.64 -12.77
N PHE A 146 -4.28 4.20 -11.77
CA PHE A 146 -5.67 4.55 -11.58
C PHE A 146 -5.84 5.43 -10.35
N ASN A 147 -6.83 6.30 -10.41
CA ASN A 147 -7.23 7.14 -9.30
C ASN A 147 -8.71 6.89 -8.98
N ALA A 148 -9.08 6.90 -7.70
CA ALA A 148 -10.46 6.74 -7.26
C ALA A 148 -11.18 8.09 -7.15
N LEU A 149 -12.44 8.14 -7.58
CA LEU A 149 -13.29 9.33 -7.45
C LEU A 149 -13.95 9.47 -6.08
N LYS A 150 -13.84 8.45 -5.25
CA LYS A 150 -14.49 8.38 -3.94
C LYS A 150 -13.54 7.76 -2.96
N ASN A 151 -13.66 8.22 -1.73
CA ASN A 151 -13.10 7.56 -0.59
C ASN A 151 -13.71 6.16 -0.40
N TRP A 152 -13.00 5.30 0.32
CA TRP A 152 -13.41 3.94 0.61
C TRP A 152 -13.49 3.71 2.12
N GLU A 153 -14.71 3.48 2.62
CA GLU A 153 -14.94 3.00 3.98
C GLU A 153 -14.34 1.59 4.14
N LEU A 154 -13.25 1.48 4.90
CA LEU A 154 -12.49 0.22 5.01
C LEU A 154 -13.19 -0.80 5.91
N LEU A 155 -13.81 -0.32 6.99
CA LEU A 155 -14.53 -1.15 7.94
C LEU A 155 -15.75 -0.39 8.43
N SER A 156 -16.95 -0.92 8.20
CA SER A 156 -18.22 -0.34 8.72
C SER A 156 -18.28 -0.20 10.25
N THR A 157 -17.39 -0.88 10.94
CA THR A 157 -17.29 -0.97 12.40
C THR A 157 -16.23 -0.05 13.00
N ALA A 158 -15.42 0.60 12.17
CA ALA A 158 -14.40 1.55 12.58
C ALA A 158 -14.65 2.89 11.87
N ASN A 159 -14.23 4.00 12.48
CA ASN A 159 -14.22 5.28 11.79
C ASN A 159 -12.96 5.39 10.92
N LEU A 160 -12.76 4.42 10.01
CA LEU A 160 -11.59 4.37 9.14
C LEU A 160 -12.02 4.39 7.67
N GLU A 161 -11.74 5.52 7.04
CA GLU A 161 -11.94 5.77 5.63
C GLU A 161 -10.58 5.93 4.95
N LEU A 162 -10.47 5.41 3.73
CA LEU A 162 -9.32 5.55 2.87
C LEU A 162 -9.61 6.62 1.82
N GLU A 163 -8.86 7.71 1.90
CA GLU A 163 -8.92 8.86 0.99
C GLU A 163 -7.82 8.77 -0.08
N GLN A 164 -7.97 9.57 -1.14
CA GLN A 164 -6.97 9.72 -2.22
C GLN A 164 -6.47 8.37 -2.77
N VAL A 165 -7.40 7.43 -2.97
CA VAL A 165 -7.05 6.05 -3.30
C VAL A 165 -6.44 5.99 -4.70
N LYS A 166 -5.22 5.47 -4.78
CA LYS A 166 -4.47 5.24 -6.01
C LYS A 166 -4.23 3.76 -6.18
N VAL A 167 -4.32 3.28 -7.41
CA VAL A 167 -4.01 1.89 -7.76
C VAL A 167 -3.00 1.88 -8.88
N HIS A 168 -1.90 1.19 -8.67
CA HIS A 168 -0.91 0.91 -9.70
C HIS A 168 -1.00 -0.58 -10.06
N ILE A 169 -1.13 -0.87 -11.35
CA ILE A 169 -1.08 -2.23 -11.89
C ILE A 169 0.07 -2.30 -12.89
N GLN A 170 1.01 -3.19 -12.64
CA GLN A 170 2.12 -3.50 -13.52
C GLN A 170 1.84 -4.83 -14.22
N VAL A 171 2.01 -4.86 -15.54
CA VAL A 171 1.94 -6.07 -16.37
C VAL A 171 3.31 -6.28 -17.00
N ASP A 172 3.98 -7.36 -16.61
CA ASP A 172 5.25 -7.74 -17.21
C ASP A 172 5.02 -8.69 -18.39
N GLN A 173 5.84 -8.53 -19.42
CA GLN A 173 5.84 -9.33 -20.64
C GLN A 173 4.44 -9.54 -21.23
N PRO A 174 3.65 -8.47 -21.46
CA PRO A 174 2.27 -8.57 -21.92
C PRO A 174 2.13 -9.33 -23.24
N GLY A 175 3.17 -9.37 -24.08
CA GLY A 175 3.16 -10.14 -25.34
C GLY A 175 3.32 -11.66 -25.19
N ASP A 176 3.85 -12.15 -24.07
CA ASP A 176 4.19 -13.58 -23.87
C ASP A 176 3.26 -14.22 -22.83
N LYS A 177 2.28 -15.02 -23.28
CA LYS A 177 1.30 -15.66 -22.40
C LYS A 177 1.93 -16.56 -21.31
N GLN A 178 3.11 -17.13 -21.55
CA GLN A 178 3.75 -18.04 -20.60
C GLN A 178 4.57 -17.32 -19.53
N LYS A 179 4.98 -16.08 -19.80
CA LYS A 179 5.81 -15.26 -18.90
C LYS A 179 5.10 -14.04 -18.36
N ARG A 180 3.85 -13.81 -18.78
CA ARG A 180 3.05 -12.68 -18.34
C ARG A 180 2.77 -12.77 -16.84
N SER A 181 3.12 -11.72 -16.11
CA SER A 181 2.74 -11.52 -14.71
C SER A 181 2.00 -10.21 -14.55
N VAL A 182 1.11 -10.16 -13.55
CA VAL A 182 0.37 -8.95 -13.19
C VAL A 182 0.54 -8.73 -11.70
N HIS A 183 1.03 -7.55 -11.35
CA HIS A 183 1.22 -7.10 -9.97
C HIS A 183 0.39 -5.85 -9.76
N GLY A 184 -0.21 -5.70 -8.57
CA GLY A 184 -0.96 -4.50 -8.25
C GLY A 184 -0.63 -4.01 -6.86
N THR A 185 -0.67 -2.70 -6.69
CA THR A 185 -0.52 -2.01 -5.41
C THR A 185 -1.64 -1.00 -5.27
N LEU A 186 -2.29 -1.01 -4.12
CA LEU A 186 -3.27 -0.02 -3.71
C LEU A 186 -2.63 0.87 -2.64
N LEU A 187 -2.77 2.18 -2.81
CA LEU A 187 -2.31 3.21 -1.88
C LEU A 187 -3.48 4.11 -1.52
N GLY A 188 -3.47 4.66 -0.33
CA GLY A 188 -4.38 5.72 0.07
C GLY A 188 -3.98 6.30 1.42
N MET A 189 -4.72 7.30 1.87
CA MET A 189 -4.44 8.01 3.12
C MET A 189 -5.60 7.85 4.09
N THR A 190 -5.32 7.79 5.37
CA THR A 190 -6.31 7.85 6.45
C THR A 190 -5.82 8.79 7.54
N GLN A 191 -6.65 9.08 8.55
CA GLN A 191 -6.26 9.89 9.71
C GLN A 191 -6.48 9.16 11.03
N ILE A 192 -5.46 9.17 11.88
CA ILE A 192 -5.52 8.64 13.24
C ILE A 192 -5.00 9.71 14.19
N ALA A 193 -5.81 10.10 15.17
CA ALA A 193 -5.50 11.14 16.15
C ALA A 193 -5.01 12.46 15.51
N GLY A 194 -5.61 12.85 14.37
CA GLY A 194 -5.25 14.05 13.61
C GLY A 194 -3.95 13.94 12.80
N LYS A 195 -3.32 12.76 12.73
CA LYS A 195 -2.16 12.50 11.87
C LYS A 195 -2.56 11.76 10.61
N THR A 196 -2.07 12.21 9.47
CA THR A 196 -2.17 11.50 8.20
C THR A 196 -1.31 10.25 8.24
N LEU A 197 -1.88 9.15 7.78
CA LEU A 197 -1.24 7.84 7.69
C LEU A 197 -1.46 7.28 6.28
N ASP A 198 -0.36 6.97 5.60
CA ASP A 198 -0.39 6.28 4.32
C ASP A 198 -0.63 4.78 4.56
N LEU A 199 -1.63 4.23 3.88
CA LEU A 199 -1.93 2.81 3.85
C LEU A 199 -1.59 2.23 2.48
N SER A 200 -1.02 1.03 2.48
CA SER A 200 -0.65 0.31 1.26
C SER A 200 -1.10 -1.14 1.31
N ALA A 201 -1.43 -1.71 0.16
CA ALA A 201 -1.73 -3.13 0.02
C ALA A 201 -1.26 -3.68 -1.31
N ALA A 202 -0.74 -4.90 -1.30
CA ALA A 202 -0.55 -5.68 -2.51
C ALA A 202 -1.90 -6.24 -2.97
N LEU A 203 -2.23 -6.04 -4.25
CA LEU A 203 -3.40 -6.61 -4.89
C LEU A 203 -3.04 -7.98 -5.46
N THR A 204 -3.81 -8.99 -5.06
CA THR A 204 -3.66 -10.37 -5.53
C THR A 204 -4.91 -10.77 -6.32
N ASP A 205 -4.89 -11.99 -6.85
CA ASP A 205 -6.06 -12.64 -7.44
C ASP A 205 -7.11 -13.07 -6.40
N ARG A 206 -6.81 -12.93 -5.10
CA ARG A 206 -7.68 -13.27 -3.96
C ARG A 206 -8.01 -12.03 -3.15
N LYS A 207 -9.07 -11.32 -3.53
CA LYS A 207 -9.51 -10.07 -2.88
C LYS A 207 -9.71 -10.23 -1.37
N GLU A 208 -10.13 -11.41 -0.93
CA GLU A 208 -10.41 -11.78 0.46
C GLU A 208 -9.15 -11.79 1.35
N SER A 209 -7.97 -11.86 0.72
CA SER A 209 -6.67 -11.80 1.39
C SER A 209 -6.12 -10.37 1.54
N LEU A 210 -6.82 -9.37 1.00
CA LEU A 210 -6.36 -7.99 1.01
C LEU A 210 -6.19 -7.47 2.43
N GLN A 211 -4.98 -6.96 2.71
CA GLN A 211 -4.65 -6.28 3.95
C GLN A 211 -3.96 -4.96 3.61
N LEU A 212 -4.47 -3.87 4.19
CA LEU A 212 -3.84 -2.56 4.12
C LEU A 212 -2.99 -2.37 5.37
N THR A 213 -1.74 -1.96 5.19
CA THR A 213 -0.81 -1.68 6.29
C THR A 213 -0.25 -0.27 6.19
N GLY A 214 0.05 0.31 7.35
CA GLY A 214 0.73 1.60 7.44
C GLY A 214 1.35 1.80 8.82
N ALA A 215 2.36 2.67 8.88
CA ALA A 215 3.03 3.02 10.12
C ALA A 215 2.99 4.52 10.38
N THR A 216 2.86 4.90 11.64
CA THR A 216 2.94 6.29 12.12
C THR A 216 3.62 6.32 13.48
N GLU A 217 3.95 7.52 13.94
CA GLU A 217 4.67 7.75 15.19
C GLU A 217 3.97 8.78 16.06
N GLN A 218 4.33 8.78 17.35
CA GLN A 218 3.94 9.79 18.34
C GLN A 218 2.41 10.02 18.38
N LEU A 219 1.66 8.98 18.69
CA LEU A 219 0.21 9.06 18.87
C LEU A 219 -0.15 9.10 20.36
N ALA A 220 -1.18 9.85 20.71
CA ALA A 220 -1.83 9.72 22.01
C ALA A 220 -2.73 8.49 22.00
N PHE A 221 -2.68 7.65 23.03
CA PHE A 221 -3.46 6.41 23.11
C PHE A 221 -4.97 6.67 23.05
N SER A 222 -5.49 7.52 23.94
CA SER A 222 -6.91 7.91 23.97
C SER A 222 -7.38 8.50 22.64
N GLY A 223 -6.63 9.46 22.08
CA GLY A 223 -6.95 10.08 20.79
C GLY A 223 -6.95 9.08 19.62
N SER A 224 -6.09 8.06 19.67
CA SER A 224 -6.06 6.99 18.66
C SER A 224 -7.31 6.12 18.76
N LEU A 225 -7.72 5.74 19.97
CA LEU A 225 -8.94 4.97 20.18
C LEU A 225 -10.19 5.76 19.82
N GLU A 226 -10.26 7.04 20.16
CA GLU A 226 -11.37 7.91 19.73
C GLU A 226 -11.46 8.01 18.21
N SER A 227 -10.33 8.07 17.52
CA SER A 227 -10.30 8.12 16.05
C SER A 227 -10.76 6.81 15.42
N LEU A 228 -10.33 5.66 15.97
CA LEU A 228 -10.63 4.35 15.38
C LEU A 228 -12.02 3.82 15.78
N LEU A 229 -12.38 3.98 17.06
CA LEU A 229 -13.56 3.38 17.70
C LEU A 229 -14.68 4.40 17.97
N GLY A 230 -14.40 5.70 17.82
CA GLY A 230 -15.34 6.80 18.05
C GLY A 230 -15.30 7.38 19.46
N LYS A 231 -15.92 8.56 19.63
CA LYS A 231 -15.92 9.37 20.88
C LYS A 231 -16.50 8.69 22.13
N LYS A 232 -17.10 7.51 22.00
CA LYS A 232 -17.76 6.77 23.10
C LYS A 232 -17.15 5.39 23.28
N TRP A 233 -15.92 5.18 22.81
CA TRP A 233 -15.25 3.89 22.90
C TRP A 233 -15.17 3.40 24.36
N ASP A 234 -14.84 4.29 25.30
CA ASP A 234 -14.72 4.01 26.73
C ASP A 234 -16.07 3.91 27.48
N LYS A 235 -17.22 4.02 26.80
CA LYS A 235 -18.52 4.11 27.47
C LYS A 235 -18.81 2.86 28.31
N GLY A 236 -18.92 3.07 29.62
CA GLY A 236 -19.20 2.00 30.59
C GLY A 236 -17.98 1.13 30.92
N LEU A 237 -16.78 1.61 30.58
CA LEU A 237 -15.51 1.05 31.02
C LEU A 237 -14.88 2.02 32.02
N ASP A 238 -14.49 1.52 33.19
CA ASP A 238 -13.68 2.32 34.11
C ASP A 238 -12.19 2.04 33.83
N ILE A 239 -11.51 3.03 33.27
CA ILE A 239 -10.13 2.94 32.79
C ILE A 239 -9.30 3.96 33.56
N PRO A 240 -8.24 3.55 34.28
CA PRO A 240 -7.38 4.47 35.01
C PRO A 240 -6.77 5.54 34.10
N MET A 241 -6.77 6.80 34.56
CA MET A 241 -6.20 7.92 33.78
C MET A 241 -4.78 7.67 33.26
N PRO A 242 -3.85 7.07 34.05
CA PRO A 242 -2.50 6.79 33.53
C PRO A 242 -2.46 5.82 32.34
N VAL A 243 -3.48 4.97 32.17
CA VAL A 243 -3.65 4.12 30.98
C VAL A 243 -4.13 4.96 29.79
N LEU A 244 -5.06 5.90 30.01
CA LEU A 244 -5.57 6.80 28.97
C LEU A 244 -4.50 7.79 28.45
N ASP A 245 -3.57 8.18 29.33
CA ASP A 245 -2.49 9.13 29.05
C ASP A 245 -1.28 8.50 28.34
N LEU A 246 -1.34 7.20 28.00
CA LEU A 246 -0.27 6.50 27.29
C LEU A 246 0.12 7.22 26.00
N GLN A 247 1.44 7.28 25.77
CA GLN A 247 2.02 7.83 24.55
C GLN A 247 2.58 6.69 23.71
N LEU A 248 2.12 6.59 22.48
CA LEU A 248 2.55 5.59 21.51
C LEU A 248 3.69 6.18 20.67
N SER A 249 4.89 5.65 20.82
CA SER A 249 6.07 6.13 20.09
C SER A 249 6.03 5.73 18.62
N THR A 250 5.72 4.46 18.34
CA THR A 250 5.56 3.89 16.99
C THR A 250 4.27 3.09 16.97
N ALA A 251 3.52 3.13 15.87
CA ALA A 251 2.31 2.36 15.67
C ALA A 251 2.24 1.83 14.24
N GLU A 252 1.90 0.56 14.09
CA GLU A 252 1.59 -0.11 12.83
C GLU A 252 0.11 -0.50 12.85
N ILE A 253 -0.63 -0.08 11.84
CA ILE A 253 -2.02 -0.48 11.63
C ILE A 253 -2.06 -1.53 10.52
N THR A 254 -2.91 -2.53 10.71
CA THR A 254 -3.29 -3.47 9.66
C THR A 254 -4.80 -3.54 9.60
N VAL A 255 -5.36 -3.45 8.40
CA VAL A 255 -6.80 -3.47 8.15
C VAL A 255 -7.09 -4.54 7.12
N ALA A 256 -8.00 -5.47 7.43
CA ALA A 256 -8.44 -6.50 6.50
C ALA A 256 -9.94 -6.33 6.21
N PRO A 257 -10.32 -5.47 5.23
CA PRO A 257 -11.72 -5.12 4.96
C PRO A 257 -12.62 -6.33 4.73
N TYR A 258 -12.15 -7.33 3.97
CA TYR A 258 -12.93 -8.53 3.65
C TYR A 258 -13.01 -9.56 4.78
N GLN A 259 -12.14 -9.43 5.78
CA GLN A 259 -12.15 -10.29 6.96
C GLN A 259 -12.75 -9.57 8.18
N ASP A 260 -13.26 -8.34 7.98
CA ASP A 260 -13.93 -7.52 8.99
C ASP A 260 -13.11 -7.33 10.29
N TRP A 261 -11.78 -7.18 10.18
CA TRP A 261 -10.90 -6.92 11.33
C TRP A 261 -9.84 -5.84 11.08
N MET A 262 -9.35 -5.26 12.17
CA MET A 262 -8.21 -4.34 12.22
C MET A 262 -7.32 -4.66 13.43
N THR A 263 -6.02 -4.43 13.29
CA THR A 263 -5.08 -4.37 14.41
C THR A 263 -4.34 -3.04 14.43
N LEU A 264 -3.98 -2.58 15.63
CA LEU A 264 -2.95 -1.56 15.84
C LEU A 264 -1.93 -2.11 16.83
N ALA A 265 -0.69 -2.27 16.39
CA ALA A 265 0.43 -2.70 17.21
C ALA A 265 1.35 -1.50 17.44
N ALA A 266 1.65 -1.18 18.70
CA ALA A 266 2.40 0.02 19.05
C ALA A 266 3.37 -0.19 20.20
N ASN A 267 4.43 0.62 20.21
CA ASN A 267 5.28 0.78 21.38
C ASN A 267 4.82 1.99 22.17
N SER A 268 4.82 1.89 23.50
CA SER A 268 4.43 2.97 24.40
C SER A 268 5.47 3.18 25.50
N ASN A 269 5.30 4.27 26.25
CA ASN A 269 6.06 4.51 27.47
C ASN A 269 5.84 3.44 28.56
N TRP A 270 4.86 2.53 28.40
CA TRP A 270 4.60 1.41 29.28
C TRP A 270 4.89 0.05 28.65
N GLY A 271 5.45 -0.05 27.44
CA GLY A 271 5.67 -1.33 26.75
C GLY A 271 4.82 -1.46 25.49
N VAL A 272 4.50 -2.70 25.09
CA VAL A 272 3.81 -2.97 23.83
C VAL A 272 2.29 -2.82 24.00
N VAL A 273 1.62 -2.20 23.04
CA VAL A 273 0.18 -2.02 22.99
C VAL A 273 -0.36 -2.69 21.73
N ASP A 274 -1.28 -3.63 21.88
CA ASP A 274 -1.96 -4.31 20.79
C ASP A 274 -3.46 -4.07 20.88
N LEU A 275 -4.03 -3.36 19.93
CA LEU A 275 -5.47 -3.28 19.69
C LEU A 275 -5.84 -4.33 18.64
N TRP A 276 -6.89 -5.10 18.93
CA TRP A 276 -7.55 -5.96 17.98
C TRP A 276 -9.04 -5.60 17.94
N LEU A 277 -9.55 -5.27 16.76
CA LEU A 277 -10.94 -4.94 16.48
C LEU A 277 -11.51 -5.96 15.51
N GLN A 278 -12.68 -6.51 15.81
CA GLN A 278 -13.41 -7.36 14.89
C GLN A 278 -14.91 -7.03 14.96
N LYS A 279 -15.60 -7.19 13.84
CA LYS A 279 -17.06 -7.15 13.79
C LYS A 279 -17.66 -8.31 14.59
N ALA A 280 -18.52 -8.00 15.55
CA ALA A 280 -19.25 -9.00 16.32
C ALA A 280 -20.64 -9.29 15.71
N ASP A 281 -21.36 -8.23 15.31
CA ASP A 281 -22.68 -8.30 14.69
C ASP A 281 -22.85 -7.23 13.60
N LYS A 282 -24.02 -7.16 12.93
CA LYS A 282 -24.28 -6.23 11.80
C LYS A 282 -24.04 -4.73 12.11
N LYS A 283 -24.03 -4.32 13.38
CA LYS A 283 -23.88 -2.91 13.79
C LYS A 283 -22.87 -2.68 14.92
N ASP A 284 -22.36 -3.73 15.55
CA ASP A 284 -21.52 -3.60 16.74
C ASP A 284 -20.15 -4.23 16.50
N SER A 285 -19.14 -3.49 16.94
CA SER A 285 -17.73 -3.85 16.91
C SER A 285 -17.31 -4.33 18.30
N GLU A 286 -16.53 -5.40 18.34
CA GLU A 286 -15.83 -5.77 19.55
C GLU A 286 -14.35 -5.45 19.43
N TYR A 287 -13.77 -4.93 20.51
CA TYR A 287 -12.35 -4.68 20.57
C TYR A 287 -11.75 -5.20 21.87
N VAL A 288 -10.48 -5.57 21.76
CA VAL A 288 -9.62 -5.91 22.88
C VAL A 288 -8.32 -5.16 22.70
N ILE A 289 -7.90 -4.47 23.75
CA ILE A 289 -6.63 -3.78 23.82
C ILE A 289 -5.80 -4.46 24.90
N THR A 290 -4.58 -4.85 24.55
CA THR A 290 -3.62 -5.46 25.46
C THR A 290 -2.42 -4.54 25.57
N ILE A 291 -2.08 -4.11 26.79
CA ILE A 291 -0.84 -3.41 27.09
C ILE A 291 0.04 -4.41 27.84
N SER A 292 1.18 -4.75 27.27
CA SER A 292 2.16 -5.71 27.80
C SER A 292 3.36 -4.94 28.36
N PRO A 293 3.44 -4.72 29.67
CA PRO A 293 4.51 -3.92 30.23
C PRO A 293 5.87 -4.62 30.24
N PRO A 294 6.98 -3.86 30.29
CA PRO A 294 8.31 -4.45 30.40
C PRO A 294 8.47 -5.18 31.73
N ALA A 295 9.46 -6.07 31.79
CA ALA A 295 9.84 -6.72 33.04
C ALA A 295 10.17 -5.68 34.12
N GLY A 296 9.69 -5.89 35.35
CA GLY A 296 9.88 -4.97 36.47
C GLY A 296 8.92 -3.77 36.49
N PHE A 297 7.86 -3.78 35.67
CA PHE A 297 6.79 -2.80 35.76
C PHE A 297 6.19 -2.76 37.18
N ARG A 298 5.97 -1.54 37.69
CA ARG A 298 5.43 -1.29 39.02
C ARG A 298 3.96 -0.91 38.91
N LEU A 299 3.09 -1.62 39.63
CA LEU A 299 1.65 -1.35 39.67
C LEU A 299 1.33 0.03 40.30
N SER A 300 2.23 0.56 41.12
CA SER A 300 2.13 1.96 41.57
C SER A 300 2.15 3.01 40.47
N THR A 301 2.61 2.65 39.26
CA THR A 301 2.53 3.49 38.05
C THR A 301 1.08 3.66 37.57
N ILE A 302 0.22 2.66 37.82
CA ILE A 302 -1.22 2.74 37.53
C ILE A 302 -1.92 3.56 38.62
N HIS A 303 -1.65 3.28 39.89
CA HIS A 303 -2.23 4.03 41.00
C HIS A 303 -1.36 3.91 42.27
N LYS A 304 -1.11 5.02 42.96
CA LYS A 304 -0.22 5.07 44.16
C LYS A 304 -0.61 4.08 45.27
N LYS A 305 -1.90 3.77 45.44
CA LYS A 305 -2.38 2.78 46.43
C LYS A 305 -1.92 1.35 46.14
N LEU A 306 -1.55 1.03 44.90
CA LEU A 306 -1.07 -0.30 44.50
C LEU A 306 0.42 -0.52 44.83
N LYS A 307 1.09 0.44 45.47
CA LYS A 307 2.51 0.34 45.85
C LYS A 307 2.85 -0.91 46.68
N ALA A 308 1.91 -1.40 47.48
CA ALA A 308 2.10 -2.65 48.24
C ALA A 308 2.30 -3.88 47.33
N LEU A 309 1.78 -3.83 46.10
CA LEU A 309 1.86 -4.92 45.12
C LEU A 309 3.14 -4.85 44.27
N ASP A 310 3.90 -3.76 44.31
CA ASP A 310 5.16 -3.62 43.54
C ASP A 310 6.23 -4.65 43.95
N GLY A 311 6.12 -5.21 45.16
CA GLY A 311 7.03 -6.23 45.66
C GLY A 311 6.60 -7.67 45.34
N ILE A 312 5.44 -7.86 44.70
CA ILE A 312 4.94 -9.19 44.30
C ILE A 312 5.50 -9.51 42.93
N ASP A 313 6.10 -10.69 42.79
CA ASP A 313 6.59 -11.14 41.50
C ASP A 313 5.45 -11.61 40.60
N LEU A 314 4.98 -10.68 39.77
CA LEU A 314 3.96 -10.89 38.77
C LEU A 314 4.62 -11.01 37.39
N GLY A 315 4.68 -12.24 36.88
CA GLY A 315 5.19 -12.54 35.54
C GLY A 315 4.13 -12.27 34.47
N GLN A 316 4.57 -11.94 33.25
CA GLN A 316 3.71 -11.76 32.07
C GLN A 316 2.50 -10.83 32.33
N GLN A 317 2.75 -9.71 32.99
CA GLN A 317 1.71 -8.72 33.27
C GLN A 317 1.12 -8.21 31.94
N LYS A 318 -0.20 -8.12 31.90
CA LYS A 318 -0.97 -7.55 30.80
C LYS A 318 -2.09 -6.70 31.37
N ILE A 319 -2.24 -5.47 30.90
CA ILE A 319 -3.46 -4.69 31.13
C ILE A 319 -4.36 -4.93 29.93
N VAL A 320 -5.57 -5.43 30.15
CA VAL A 320 -6.51 -5.80 29.10
C VAL A 320 -7.75 -4.92 29.23
N ILE A 321 -8.07 -4.20 28.15
CA ILE A 321 -9.32 -3.44 28.01
C ILE A 321 -10.18 -4.17 26.99
N SER A 322 -11.38 -4.60 27.38
CA SER A 322 -12.30 -5.31 26.49
C SER A 322 -13.67 -4.64 26.46
N SER A 323 -14.26 -4.55 25.27
CA SER A 323 -15.61 -4.03 25.07
C SER A 323 -16.71 -5.03 25.47
N ALA A 324 -16.37 -6.32 25.55
CA ALA A 324 -17.28 -7.43 25.83
C ALA A 324 -16.61 -8.52 26.68
N ASP A 325 -17.43 -9.37 27.29
CA ASP A 325 -16.95 -10.61 27.90
C ASP A 325 -16.53 -11.58 26.79
N LYS A 326 -15.37 -12.22 26.95
CA LYS A 326 -14.85 -13.24 26.04
C LYS A 326 -14.50 -14.50 26.80
N ASP A 327 -15.01 -15.63 26.33
CA ASP A 327 -14.59 -16.91 26.88
C ASP A 327 -13.13 -17.24 26.49
N LYS A 328 -12.61 -18.33 27.06
CA LYS A 328 -11.23 -18.78 26.81
C LYS A 328 -10.96 -19.12 25.34
N LYS A 329 -11.95 -19.64 24.62
CA LYS A 329 -11.83 -20.04 23.21
C LYS A 329 -11.79 -18.80 22.33
N GLU A 330 -12.61 -17.81 22.64
CA GLU A 330 -12.64 -16.53 21.93
C GLU A 330 -11.36 -15.73 22.17
N SER A 331 -10.92 -15.58 23.42
CA SER A 331 -9.70 -14.85 23.74
C SER A 331 -8.45 -15.50 23.13
N SER A 332 -8.41 -16.82 23.00
CA SER A 332 -7.29 -17.53 22.36
C SER A 332 -7.11 -17.23 20.87
N LYS A 333 -8.15 -16.72 20.20
CA LYS A 333 -8.08 -16.30 18.78
C LYS A 333 -7.46 -14.91 18.62
N ILE A 334 -7.36 -14.14 19.70
CA ILE A 334 -6.78 -12.81 19.70
C ILE A 334 -5.26 -12.99 19.82
N PRO A 335 -4.47 -12.55 18.82
CA PRO A 335 -3.04 -12.84 18.79
C PRO A 335 -2.31 -12.46 20.07
N SER A 336 -2.60 -11.27 20.63
CA SER A 336 -1.97 -10.75 21.85
C SER A 336 -2.37 -11.49 23.14
N LEU A 337 -3.39 -12.35 23.10
CA LEU A 337 -3.88 -13.11 24.26
C LEU A 337 -3.78 -14.64 24.09
N SER A 338 -3.31 -15.12 22.93
CA SER A 338 -3.20 -16.54 22.60
C SER A 338 -2.47 -17.36 23.68
N ASP A 339 -1.42 -16.81 24.27
CA ASP A 339 -0.62 -17.45 25.32
C ASP A 339 -1.23 -17.39 26.72
N ALA A 340 -2.21 -16.52 26.96
CA ALA A 340 -2.77 -16.26 28.29
C ALA A 340 -3.96 -17.16 28.65
N ALA A 341 -4.52 -17.90 27.68
CA ALA A 341 -5.49 -18.99 27.86
C ALA A 341 -6.53 -18.79 28.99
N ALA A 342 -7.09 -17.57 29.10
CA ALA A 342 -7.99 -17.15 30.16
C ALA A 342 -9.17 -16.36 29.58
N ALA A 343 -10.31 -16.41 30.28
CA ALA A 343 -11.46 -15.58 29.94
C ALA A 343 -11.16 -14.10 30.23
N VAL A 344 -11.66 -13.22 29.37
CA VAL A 344 -11.52 -11.77 29.51
C VAL A 344 -12.89 -11.20 29.83
N LYS A 345 -12.96 -10.28 30.80
CA LYS A 345 -14.19 -9.58 31.14
C LYS A 345 -14.24 -8.22 30.46
N LYS A 346 -15.45 -7.75 30.14
CA LYS A 346 -15.68 -6.37 29.74
C LYS A 346 -15.15 -5.44 30.83
N GLY A 347 -14.44 -4.39 30.44
CA GLY A 347 -13.78 -3.46 31.35
C GLY A 347 -12.28 -3.40 31.16
N CYS A 348 -11.59 -2.75 32.11
CA CYS A 348 -10.13 -2.71 32.20
C CYS A 348 -9.66 -3.61 33.34
N SER A 349 -8.79 -4.58 33.07
CA SER A 349 -8.28 -5.53 34.05
C SER A 349 -6.78 -5.71 33.95
N LEU A 350 -6.13 -5.98 35.08
CA LEU A 350 -4.77 -6.49 35.14
C LEU A 350 -4.82 -8.02 35.13
N MET A 351 -4.13 -8.63 34.19
CA MET A 351 -3.86 -10.06 34.12
C MET A 351 -2.37 -10.30 34.40
N ALA A 352 -2.05 -11.28 35.23
CA ALA A 352 -0.66 -11.64 35.50
C ALA A 352 -0.55 -13.10 35.92
N ASN A 353 0.66 -13.66 35.77
CA ASN A 353 1.00 -14.95 36.35
C ASN A 353 1.67 -14.74 37.71
N LEU A 354 1.05 -15.27 38.76
CA LEU A 354 1.56 -15.27 40.11
C LEU A 354 2.36 -16.56 40.37
N ASP A 355 3.65 -16.40 40.65
CA ASP A 355 4.53 -17.51 41.02
C ASP A 355 4.32 -17.90 42.49
N LEU A 356 3.65 -19.04 42.70
CA LEU A 356 3.35 -19.56 44.04
C LEU A 356 4.57 -20.17 44.73
N THR A 357 5.61 -20.53 43.98
CA THR A 357 6.85 -21.09 44.54
C THR A 357 7.65 -20.02 45.27
N LYS A 358 7.66 -18.79 44.73
CA LYS A 358 8.28 -17.61 45.37
C LYS A 358 7.52 -17.16 46.62
N LEU A 359 6.20 -17.36 46.64
CA LEU A 359 5.36 -17.14 47.82
C LEU A 359 5.41 -18.30 48.83
N LYS A 360 6.04 -19.43 48.49
CA LYS A 360 6.08 -20.65 49.32
C LYS A 360 4.69 -21.14 49.72
N ILE A 361 3.75 -21.16 48.79
CA ILE A 361 2.39 -21.70 48.98
C ILE A 361 2.02 -22.75 47.92
N ASP A 362 2.94 -23.05 47.02
CA ASP A 362 2.82 -24.06 45.96
C ASP A 362 2.53 -25.46 46.51
N HIS A 363 3.19 -25.83 47.61
CA HIS A 363 3.01 -27.12 48.29
C HIS A 363 1.65 -27.25 49.00
N LEU A 364 0.96 -26.13 49.27
CA LEU A 364 -0.38 -26.14 49.86
C LEU A 364 -1.48 -26.26 48.79
N ILE A 365 -1.28 -25.60 47.65
CA ILE A 365 -2.27 -25.52 46.56
C ILE A 365 -2.06 -26.64 45.51
N GLY A 366 -0.85 -27.23 45.46
CA GLY A 366 -0.46 -28.22 44.45
C GLY A 366 -0.21 -27.61 43.06
N LEU A 367 -0.12 -26.27 42.97
CA LEU A 367 0.10 -25.53 41.73
C LEU A 367 1.32 -24.62 41.90
N LYS A 368 2.14 -24.51 40.84
CA LYS A 368 3.32 -23.63 40.84
C LYS A 368 2.98 -22.19 40.47
N ASN A 369 1.91 -22.00 39.71
CA ASN A 369 1.56 -20.74 39.06
C ASN A 369 0.04 -20.55 39.06
N LEU A 370 -0.42 -19.32 39.26
CA LEU A 370 -1.83 -18.94 39.10
C LEU A 370 -1.96 -17.73 38.18
N ILE A 371 -2.86 -17.82 37.20
CA ILE A 371 -3.27 -16.64 36.44
C ILE A 371 -4.25 -15.85 37.31
N VAL A 372 -3.85 -14.65 37.71
CA VAL A 372 -4.70 -13.71 38.45
C VAL A 372 -5.23 -12.66 37.49
N SER A 373 -6.52 -12.33 37.64
CA SER A 373 -7.18 -11.25 36.91
C SER A 373 -7.92 -10.37 37.90
N SER A 374 -7.66 -9.06 37.86
CA SER A 374 -8.34 -8.07 38.72
C SER A 374 -8.80 -6.89 37.89
N PRO A 375 -10.05 -6.42 38.05
CA PRO A 375 -10.47 -5.15 37.47
C PRO A 375 -9.59 -4.01 38.02
N LEU A 376 -9.29 -3.02 37.17
CA LEU A 376 -8.50 -1.84 37.52
C LEU A 376 -9.36 -0.58 37.76
N GLY A 377 -10.68 -0.70 37.57
CA GLY A 377 -11.69 0.31 37.90
C GLY A 377 -12.31 0.13 39.29
N ALA A 378 -12.93 1.19 39.80
CA ALA A 378 -13.62 1.31 41.09
C ALA A 378 -14.93 0.52 41.16
#